data_AF-A0A553GLY4-F1
#
_entry.id   AF-A0A553GLY4-F1
#
_cell.length_a   1.000
_cell.length_b   1.000
_cell.length_c   1.000
_cell.angle_alpha   90.00
_cell.angle_beta   90.00
_cell.angle_gamma   90.00
#
_symmetry.space_group_name_H-M   'P 1'
#
loop_
_entity.id
_entity.type
_entity.pdbx_description
1 polymer ?
#
loop_
_entity_poly.entity_id
_entity_poly.type
_entity_poly.pdbx_seq_one_letter_code
_entity_poly.pdbx_strand_id
1 'polypeptide(L)'
;MGTIVKLLKKWWWVLLLPFVLLLKPWDWLSSRVNRSFYEKVANACYEAMTIYGTKEDVLLNQLSELSKSELIGVYDAFGARYYSNHLGIGVPNTDLLGSALDLFGWFSHELERKEKSQMRDIWLKSGLKLTF
;
A
#
# COMPACT_ATOMS: atom_id res chain seq x y z
N MET A 1 17.67 -13.12 56.51
CA MET A 1 16.83 -12.79 55.34
C MET A 1 17.33 -11.56 54.55
N GLY A 2 18.65 -11.40 54.32
CA GLY A 2 19.19 -10.16 53.70
C GLY A 2 19.94 -10.34 52.36
N THR A 3 20.38 -11.56 52.05
CA THR A 3 21.29 -11.85 50.93
C THR A 3 20.58 -12.26 49.65
N ILE A 4 19.49 -13.03 49.75
CA ILE A 4 18.72 -13.52 48.59
C ILE A 4 18.01 -12.36 47.86
N VAL A 5 17.48 -11.38 48.60
CA VAL A 5 16.77 -10.22 48.04
C VAL A 5 17.71 -9.28 47.27
N LYS A 6 18.99 -9.18 47.68
CA LYS A 6 20.00 -8.37 46.96
C LYS A 6 20.41 -9.00 45.64
N LEU A 7 20.45 -10.33 45.56
CA LEU A 7 20.74 -11.05 44.31
C LEU A 7 19.57 -10.92 43.32
N LEU A 8 18.32 -11.08 43.76
CA LEU A 8 17.15 -10.92 42.91
C LEU A 8 17.03 -9.52 42.26
N LYS A 9 17.35 -8.44 42.98
CA LYS A 9 17.36 -7.09 42.41
C LYS A 9 18.49 -6.87 41.38
N LYS A 10 19.66 -7.47 41.59
CA LYS A 10 20.83 -7.29 40.72
C LYS A 10 20.65 -7.97 39.35
N TRP A 11 19.86 -9.04 39.30
CA TRP A 11 19.65 -9.85 38.09
C TRP A 11 18.27 -9.67 37.45
N TRP A 12 17.39 -8.82 38.00
CA TRP A 12 16.05 -8.55 37.43
C TRP A 12 16.14 -8.14 35.94
N TRP A 13 17.08 -7.26 35.58
CA TRP A 13 17.28 -6.83 34.20
C TRP A 13 17.67 -7.96 33.23
N VAL A 14 18.30 -9.03 33.73
CA VAL A 14 18.73 -10.19 32.93
C VAL A 14 17.54 -11.11 32.60
N LEU A 15 16.52 -11.15 33.45
CA LEU A 15 15.27 -11.89 33.20
C LEU A 15 14.31 -11.16 32.24
N LEU A 16 14.46 -9.85 32.05
CA LEU A 16 13.65 -9.07 31.10
C LEU A 16 14.21 -9.05 29.68
N LEU A 17 15.51 -9.31 29.51
CA LEU A 17 16.18 -9.34 28.20
C LEU A 17 15.59 -10.37 27.21
N PRO A 18 15.26 -11.62 27.59
CA PRO A 18 14.63 -12.55 26.65
C PRO A 18 13.20 -12.14 26.25
N PHE A 19 12.50 -11.30 27.04
CA PHE A 19 11.14 -10.85 26.73
C PHE A 19 11.13 -9.72 25.69
N VAL A 20 12.11 -8.80 25.73
CA VAL A 20 12.25 -7.72 24.73
C VAL A 20 12.72 -8.26 23.36
N LEU A 21 13.51 -9.34 23.33
CA LEU A 21 13.85 -10.03 22.09
C LEU A 21 12.66 -10.83 21.49
N LEU A 22 11.66 -11.18 22.29
CA LEU A 22 10.48 -11.95 21.87
C LEU A 22 9.35 -11.09 21.26
N LEU A 23 9.46 -9.77 21.30
CA LEU A 23 8.45 -8.85 20.73
C LEU A 23 8.69 -8.51 19.25
N LYS A 24 9.90 -8.74 18.73
CA LYS A 24 10.22 -8.52 17.31
C LYS A 24 9.50 -9.41 16.26
N PRO A 25 9.00 -10.63 16.58
CA PRO A 25 8.25 -11.43 15.61
C PRO A 25 6.95 -10.76 15.16
N TRP A 26 6.36 -9.92 16.01
CA TRP A 26 5.06 -9.30 15.75
C TRP A 26 5.15 -8.18 14.71
N ASP A 27 6.16 -7.30 14.80
CA ASP A 27 6.39 -6.22 13.83
C ASP A 27 6.68 -6.76 12.42
N TRP A 28 7.41 -7.88 12.37
CA TRP A 28 7.68 -8.59 11.12
C TRP A 28 6.43 -9.25 10.53
N LEU A 29 5.52 -9.75 11.37
CA LEU A 29 4.27 -10.35 10.92
C LEU A 29 3.28 -9.28 10.43
N SER A 30 3.12 -8.19 11.19
CA SER A 30 2.25 -7.08 10.83
C SER A 30 2.70 -6.41 9.53
N SER A 31 4.00 -6.18 9.35
CA SER A 31 4.53 -5.65 8.08
C SER A 31 4.29 -6.57 6.88
N ARG A 32 4.37 -7.91 7.05
CA ARG A 32 4.04 -8.86 5.97
C ARG A 32 2.55 -8.88 5.64
N VAL A 33 1.69 -8.91 6.65
CA VAL A 33 0.23 -8.90 6.46
C VAL A 33 -0.18 -7.61 5.75
N ASN A 34 0.36 -6.47 6.19
CA ASN A 34 0.11 -5.17 5.58
C ASN A 34 0.61 -5.12 4.12
N ARG A 35 1.82 -5.62 3.84
CA ARG A 35 2.34 -5.69 2.46
C ARG A 35 1.42 -6.53 1.56
N SER A 36 1.04 -7.74 2.00
CA SER A 36 0.15 -8.60 1.22
C SER A 36 -1.22 -7.96 0.98
N PHE A 37 -1.74 -7.22 1.97
CA PHE A 37 -2.96 -6.45 1.81
C PHE A 37 -2.81 -5.33 0.77
N TYR A 38 -1.74 -4.53 0.84
CA TYR A 38 -1.50 -3.45 -0.11
C TYR A 38 -1.30 -3.97 -1.54
N GLU A 39 -0.55 -5.06 -1.72
CA GLU A 39 -0.36 -5.71 -3.02
C GLU A 39 -1.70 -6.20 -3.60
N LYS A 40 -2.59 -6.76 -2.77
CA LYS A 40 -3.92 -7.19 -3.20
C LYS A 40 -4.77 -6.01 -3.66
N VAL A 41 -4.81 -4.92 -2.90
CA VAL A 41 -5.58 -3.73 -3.28
C VAL A 41 -4.99 -3.08 -4.53
N ALA A 42 -3.66 -2.97 -4.63
CA ALA A 42 -2.99 -2.45 -5.81
C ALA A 42 -3.27 -3.28 -7.07
N ASN A 43 -3.27 -4.61 -6.95
CA ASN A 43 -3.63 -5.51 -8.05
C ASN A 43 -5.10 -5.37 -8.42
N ALA A 44 -5.99 -5.27 -7.44
CA ALA A 44 -7.40 -5.07 -7.71
C ALA A 44 -7.67 -3.70 -8.37
N CYS A 45 -6.90 -2.65 -8.04
CA CYS A 45 -6.95 -1.38 -8.76
C CYS A 45 -6.54 -1.54 -10.22
N TYR A 46 -5.42 -2.23 -10.48
CA TYR A 46 -4.96 -2.50 -11.84
C TYR A 46 -5.98 -3.34 -12.64
N GLU A 47 -6.55 -4.38 -12.03
CA GLU A 47 -7.57 -5.22 -12.66
C GLU A 47 -8.92 -4.51 -12.84
N ALA A 48 -9.19 -3.45 -12.10
CA ALA A 48 -10.35 -2.61 -12.31
C ALA A 48 -10.17 -1.66 -13.51
N MET A 49 -8.94 -1.40 -13.95
CA MET A 49 -8.58 -0.52 -15.06
C MET A 49 -8.19 -1.35 -16.30
N THR A 50 -9.19 -1.75 -17.10
CA THR A 50 -9.00 -2.74 -18.19
C THR A 50 -9.32 -2.18 -19.57
N ILE A 51 -8.97 -2.93 -20.62
CA ILE A 51 -9.31 -2.61 -22.01
C ILE A 51 -10.80 -2.38 -22.26
N TYR A 52 -11.67 -3.00 -21.47
CA TYR A 52 -13.12 -2.90 -21.64
C TYR A 52 -13.72 -1.74 -20.83
N GLY A 53 -12.86 -0.85 -20.32
CA GLY A 53 -13.22 0.26 -19.46
C GLY A 53 -12.75 0.03 -18.02
N THR A 54 -12.95 1.08 -17.24
CA THR A 54 -12.66 1.07 -15.81
C THR A 54 -13.91 0.74 -15.01
N LYS A 55 -13.73 0.00 -13.91
CA LYS A 55 -14.76 -0.27 -12.90
C LYS A 55 -14.58 0.72 -11.75
N GLU A 56 -15.08 1.93 -11.93
CA GLU A 56 -14.80 3.06 -11.01
C GLU A 56 -15.46 2.85 -9.66
N ASP A 57 -16.61 2.19 -9.61
CA ASP A 57 -17.28 1.79 -8.38
C ASP A 57 -16.41 0.85 -7.53
N VAL A 58 -15.75 -0.11 -8.16
CA VAL A 58 -14.81 -1.03 -7.50
C VAL A 58 -13.62 -0.26 -6.94
N LEU A 59 -13.04 0.66 -7.71
CA LEU A 59 -11.92 1.50 -7.26
C LEU A 59 -12.29 2.36 -6.06
N LEU A 60 -13.42 3.07 -6.13
CA LEU A 60 -13.88 3.95 -5.06
C LEU A 60 -14.21 3.17 -3.79
N ASN A 61 -14.88 2.02 -3.92
CA ASN A 61 -15.22 1.18 -2.77
C ASN A 61 -13.97 0.60 -2.09
N GLN A 62 -12.94 0.21 -2.85
CA GLN A 62 -11.70 -0.33 -2.28
C GLN A 62 -10.86 0.72 -1.56
N LEU A 63 -10.89 1.97 -2.01
CA LEU A 63 -9.96 3.01 -1.54
C LEU A 63 -10.59 3.97 -0.52
N SER A 64 -11.92 4.14 -0.53
CA SER A 64 -12.58 5.18 0.28
C SER A 64 -12.46 5.01 1.79
N GLU A 65 -12.42 3.77 2.26
CA GLU A 65 -12.32 3.41 3.69
C GLU A 65 -10.87 3.31 4.19
N LEU A 66 -9.88 3.38 3.30
CA LEU A 66 -8.49 3.24 3.68
C LEU A 66 -7.98 4.46 4.46
N SER A 67 -7.21 4.19 5.49
CA SER A 67 -6.48 5.21 6.23
C SER A 67 -5.34 5.81 5.40
N LYS A 68 -4.81 6.95 5.86
CA LYS A 68 -3.65 7.62 5.26
C LYS A 68 -2.48 6.65 5.00
N SER A 69 -2.08 5.86 6.01
CA SER A 69 -0.96 4.93 5.89
C SER A 69 -1.23 3.79 4.92
N GLU A 70 -2.48 3.33 4.83
CA GLU A 70 -2.86 2.26 3.91
C GLU A 70 -2.88 2.76 2.47
N LEU A 71 -3.37 3.97 2.21
CA LEU A 71 -3.30 4.60 0.89
C LEU A 71 -1.84 4.72 0.40
N ILE A 72 -0.93 5.18 1.26
CA ILE A 72 0.51 5.22 0.94
C ILE A 72 1.02 3.82 0.62
N GLY A 73 0.69 2.84 1.47
CA GLY A 73 1.09 1.44 1.25
C GLY A 73 0.59 0.88 -0.09
N VAL A 74 -0.64 1.19 -0.48
CA VAL A 74 -1.21 0.79 -1.77
C VAL A 74 -0.49 1.47 -2.94
N TYR A 75 -0.21 2.78 -2.84
CA TYR A 75 0.56 3.49 -3.87
C TYR A 75 1.94 2.87 -4.07
N ASP A 76 2.66 2.64 -2.97
CA ASP A 76 3.99 2.03 -2.98
C ASP A 76 3.95 0.59 -3.53
N ALA A 77 2.93 -0.20 -3.17
CA ALA A 77 2.73 -1.56 -3.65
C ALA A 77 2.30 -1.63 -5.13
N PHE A 78 1.60 -0.60 -5.62
CA PHE A 78 1.26 -0.51 -7.03
C PHE A 78 2.52 -0.31 -7.88
N GLY A 79 3.44 0.53 -7.40
CA GLY A 79 4.70 0.82 -8.07
C GLY A 79 4.48 1.46 -9.44
N ALA A 80 5.28 1.05 -10.43
CA ALA A 80 5.09 1.44 -11.81
C ALA A 80 4.59 0.24 -12.63
N ARG A 81 3.52 0.45 -13.41
CA ARG A 81 2.93 -0.57 -14.29
C ARG A 81 2.83 -0.03 -15.71
N TYR A 82 3.13 -0.87 -16.68
CA TYR A 82 3.20 -0.47 -18.08
C TYR A 82 1.81 -0.23 -18.67
N TYR A 83 1.63 0.94 -19.25
CA TYR A 83 0.38 1.38 -19.88
C TYR A 83 0.61 1.72 -21.35
N SER A 84 -0.21 1.15 -22.23
CA SER A 84 -0.21 1.46 -23.66
C SER A 84 -1.21 2.56 -23.96
N ASN A 85 -0.73 3.76 -24.22
CA ASN A 85 -1.58 4.91 -24.61
C ASN A 85 -2.38 4.64 -25.90
N HIS A 86 -1.86 3.80 -26.80
CA HIS A 86 -2.53 3.48 -28.06
C HIS A 86 -3.70 2.51 -27.89
N LEU A 87 -3.60 1.61 -26.92
CA LEU A 87 -4.59 0.56 -26.70
C LEU A 87 -5.49 0.85 -25.50
N GLY A 88 -5.07 1.75 -24.61
CA GLY A 88 -5.75 2.03 -23.33
C GLY A 88 -5.65 0.85 -22.35
N ILE A 89 -4.52 0.14 -22.32
CA ILE A 89 -4.39 -1.11 -21.55
C ILE A 89 -3.04 -1.27 -20.87
N GLY A 90 -3.05 -2.12 -19.85
CA GLY A 90 -1.84 -2.72 -19.31
C GLY A 90 -1.16 -3.63 -20.33
N VAL A 91 0.13 -3.43 -20.58
CA VAL A 91 0.93 -4.24 -21.51
C VAL A 91 2.07 -4.94 -20.79
N PRO A 92 2.58 -6.07 -21.33
CA PRO A 92 3.77 -6.71 -20.80
C PRO A 92 4.94 -5.72 -20.71
N ASN A 93 5.79 -5.86 -19.69
CA ASN A 93 6.93 -4.99 -19.34
C ASN A 93 7.92 -4.80 -20.49
N THR A 94 7.53 -4.00 -21.48
CA THR A 94 8.28 -3.71 -22.69
C THR A 94 8.03 -2.26 -23.06
N ASP A 95 9.10 -1.47 -23.06
CA ASP A 95 9.06 -0.03 -23.39
C ASP A 95 8.56 0.23 -24.82
N LEU A 96 8.58 -0.80 -25.69
CA LEU A 96 8.08 -0.74 -27.06
C LEU A 96 6.56 -0.58 -27.15
N LEU A 97 5.80 -1.01 -26.14
CA LEU A 97 4.34 -1.07 -26.20
C LEU A 97 3.63 -0.13 -25.22
N GLY A 98 4.36 0.46 -24.27
CA GLY A 98 3.78 1.33 -23.26
C GLY A 98 4.80 2.08 -22.42
N SER A 99 4.31 3.03 -21.63
CA SER A 99 5.10 3.75 -20.63
C SER A 99 4.85 3.18 -19.24
N ALA A 100 5.89 3.08 -18.43
CA ALA A 100 5.73 2.75 -17.03
C ALA A 100 5.07 3.93 -16.29
N LEU A 101 3.82 3.76 -15.87
CA LEU A 101 3.06 4.77 -15.15
C LEU A 101 2.86 4.32 -13.70
N ASP A 102 2.92 5.28 -12.78
CA ASP A 102 2.47 5.05 -11.41
C ASP A 102 0.94 5.00 -11.33
N LEU A 103 0.41 4.69 -10.15
CA LEU A 103 -1.04 4.59 -9.92
C LEU A 103 -1.80 5.84 -10.36
N PHE A 104 -1.19 7.01 -10.16
CA PHE A 104 -1.76 8.29 -10.53
C PHE A 104 -1.73 8.52 -12.05
N GLY A 105 -0.64 8.16 -12.73
CA GLY A 105 -0.60 8.12 -14.19
C GLY A 105 -1.71 7.26 -14.76
N TRP A 106 -1.92 6.07 -14.20
CA TRP A 106 -3.04 5.19 -14.56
C TRP A 106 -4.40 5.86 -14.39
N PHE A 107 -4.69 6.44 -13.23
CA PHE A 107 -5.93 7.21 -13.02
C PHE A 107 -6.09 8.38 -13.99
N SER A 108 -4.99 8.99 -14.43
CA SER A 108 -5.05 10.09 -15.39
C SER A 108 -5.55 9.64 -16.77
N HIS A 109 -5.26 8.40 -17.16
CA HIS A 109 -5.70 7.85 -18.43
C HIS A 109 -7.07 7.17 -18.35
N GLU A 110 -7.36 6.53 -17.22
CA GLU A 110 -8.49 5.60 -17.09
C GLU A 110 -9.77 6.22 -16.51
N LEU A 111 -9.65 7.29 -15.72
CA LEU A 111 -10.81 7.91 -15.08
C LEU A 111 -11.30 9.12 -15.85
N GLU A 112 -12.62 9.33 -15.87
CA GLU A 112 -13.19 10.58 -16.36
C GLU A 112 -13.09 11.70 -15.31
N ARG A 113 -13.43 12.93 -15.72
CA ARG A 113 -13.29 14.13 -14.88
C ARG A 113 -13.98 13.99 -13.51
N LYS A 114 -15.15 13.37 -13.47
CA LYS A 114 -15.94 13.23 -12.24
C LYS A 114 -15.26 12.26 -11.27
N GLU A 115 -14.83 11.12 -11.76
CA GLU A 115 -14.22 10.05 -10.97
C GLU A 115 -12.81 10.45 -10.53
N LYS A 116 -12.06 11.20 -11.35
CA LYS A 116 -10.82 11.86 -10.92
C LYS A 116 -11.02 12.79 -9.74
N SER A 117 -12.13 13.54 -9.69
CA SER A 117 -12.44 14.40 -8.54
C SER A 117 -12.67 13.58 -7.27
N GLN A 118 -13.46 12.51 -7.36
CA GLN A 118 -13.73 11.63 -6.22
C GLN A 118 -12.45 10.92 -5.75
N MET A 119 -11.63 10.45 -6.70
CA MET A 119 -10.34 9.83 -6.41
C MET A 119 -9.41 10.83 -5.72
N ARG A 120 -9.36 12.08 -6.20
CA ARG A 120 -8.58 13.15 -5.57
C ARG A 120 -9.01 13.36 -4.11
N ASP A 121 -10.29 13.40 -3.81
CA ASP A 121 -10.79 13.57 -2.43
C ASP A 121 -10.35 12.45 -1.49
N ILE A 122 -10.34 11.19 -1.98
CA ILE A 122 -9.82 10.04 -1.23
C ILE A 122 -8.32 10.21 -0.99
N TRP A 123 -7.56 10.48 -2.05
CA TRP A 123 -6.10 10.49 -2.02
C TRP A 123 -5.50 11.72 -1.36
N LEU A 124 -6.23 12.83 -1.20
CA LEU A 124 -5.78 13.98 -0.42
C LEU A 124 -5.39 13.61 1.02
N LYS A 125 -6.07 12.61 1.61
CA LYS A 125 -5.77 12.08 2.95
C LYS A 125 -4.34 11.51 3.05
N SER A 126 -3.81 10.99 1.95
CA SER A 126 -2.48 10.37 1.91
C SER A 126 -1.35 11.40 2.10
N GLY A 127 -1.56 12.65 1.68
CA GLY A 127 -0.51 13.67 1.62
C GLY A 127 0.50 13.48 0.47
N LEU A 128 0.28 12.52 -0.44
CA LEU A 128 1.09 12.36 -1.65
C LEU A 128 0.83 13.50 -2.65
N LYS A 129 1.83 13.79 -3.48
CA LYS A 129 1.67 14.76 -4.58
C LYS A 129 0.85 14.11 -5.70
N LEU A 130 -0.40 14.52 -5.85
CA LEU A 130 -1.31 14.00 -6.87
C LEU A 130 -1.00 14.61 -8.24
N THR A 131 -0.86 13.77 -9.27
CA THR A 131 -0.40 14.16 -10.62
C THR A 131 -1.43 13.96 -11.74
N PHE A 132 -2.69 13.65 -11.41
CA PHE A 132 -3.74 13.26 -12.38
C PHE A 132 -4.95 14.18 -12.48
#